data_AF-A0A924U0N1-F1
#
_entry.id   AF-A0A924U0N1-F1
#
_cell.length_a   1.000
_cell.length_b   1.000
_cell.length_c   1.000
_cell.angle_alpha   90.00
_cell.angle_beta   90.00
_cell.angle_gamma   90.00
#
_symmetry.space_group_name_H-M   'P 1'
#
loop_
_entity.id
_entity.type
_entity.pdbx_description
1 polymer ?
#
loop_
_entity_poly.entity_id
_entity_poly.type
_entity_poly.pdbx_seq_one_letter_code
_entity_poly.pdbx_strand_id
1 'polypeptide(L)' 'MRHADTATAHKLARMVDCTLTCSETYVDQGQQHYKEEQRQRSVAALKRRATALGFAVMPTTTAA' A
#
# COMPACT_ATOMS: atom_id res chain seq x y z
N MET A 1 24.78 -0.32 -42.12
CA MET A 1 23.35 -0.21 -41.73
C MET A 1 22.97 -1.36 -40.78
N ARG A 2 23.44 -1.36 -39.52
CA ARG A 2 23.09 -2.41 -38.53
C ARG A 2 22.81 -1.90 -37.11
N HIS A 3 23.06 -0.62 -36.82
CA HIS A 3 22.89 -0.05 -35.47
C HIS A 3 21.44 0.36 -35.15
N ALA A 4 20.60 0.56 -36.17
CA ALA A 4 19.20 0.95 -36.00
C ALA A 4 18.36 -0.17 -35.34
N ASP A 5 18.67 -1.42 -35.68
CA ASP A 5 17.97 -2.58 -35.10
C ASP A 5 18.41 -2.83 -33.64
N THR A 6 19.68 -2.58 -33.33
CA THR A 6 20.22 -2.72 -31.96
C THR A 6 19.60 -1.70 -31.00
N ALA A 7 19.41 -0.45 -31.46
CA ALA A 7 18.76 0.58 -30.65
C ALA A 7 17.31 0.22 -30.32
N THR A 8 16.60 -0.36 -31.29
CA THR A 8 15.21 -0.82 -31.13
C THR A 8 15.11 -2.00 -30.17
N ALA A 9 15.98 -3.01 -30.33
CA ALA A 9 16.05 -4.16 -29.43
C ALA A 9 16.38 -3.76 -27.99
N HIS A 10 17.35 -2.85 -27.81
CA HIS A 10 17.72 -2.34 -26.49
C HIS A 10 16.58 -1.54 -25.84
N LYS A 11 15.81 -0.77 -26.62
CA LYS A 11 14.66 -0.02 -26.12
C LYS A 11 13.52 -0.94 -25.69
N LEU A 12 13.28 -2.02 -26.43
CA LEU A 12 12.32 -3.07 -26.03
C LEU A 12 12.76 -3.77 -24.74
N ALA A 13 14.03 -4.17 -24.64
CA ALA A 13 14.58 -4.78 -23.42
C ALA A 13 14.41 -3.88 -22.21
N ARG A 14 14.73 -2.59 -22.34
CA ARG A 14 14.56 -1.62 -21.25
C ARG A 14 13.10 -1.42 -20.85
N MET A 15 12.16 -1.44 -21.80
CA MET A 15 10.73 -1.38 -21.47
C MET A 15 10.30 -2.62 -20.68
N VAL A 16 10.72 -3.82 -21.09
CA VAL A 16 10.40 -5.07 -20.38
C VAL A 16 11.03 -5.09 -18.98
N ASP A 17 12.31 -4.74 -18.85
CA ASP A 17 13.00 -4.64 -17.55
C ASP A 17 12.33 -3.61 -16.63
N CYS A 18 11.93 -2.44 -17.16
CA CYS A 18 11.19 -1.46 -16.40
C CYS A 18 9.81 -1.98 -15.97
N THR A 19 9.08 -2.71 -16.82
CA THR A 19 7.78 -3.29 -16.45
C THR A 19 7.90 -4.38 -15.40
N LEU A 20 8.92 -5.23 -15.48
CA LEU A 20 9.16 -6.28 -14.48
C LEU A 20 9.59 -5.68 -13.14
N THR A 21 10.54 -4.75 -13.16
CA THR A 21 11.10 -4.13 -11.94
C THR A 21 10.08 -3.22 -11.24
N CYS A 22 9.31 -2.45 -12.01
CA CYS A 22 8.32 -1.50 -11.46
C CYS A 22 7.03 -2.22 -11.03
N SER A 23 6.66 -3.34 -11.66
CA SER A 23 5.46 -4.11 -11.28
C SER A 23 5.63 -4.86 -9.95
N GLU A 24 6.85 -5.17 -9.52
CA GLU A 24 7.08 -5.76 -8.20
C GLU A 24 7.09 -4.73 -7.06
N THR A 25 7.27 -3.44 -7.37
CA THR A 25 7.36 -2.37 -6.37
C THR A 25 6.32 -1.25 -6.53
N TYR A 26 5.24 -1.47 -7.28
CA TYR A 26 3.99 -0.75 -6.99
C TYR A 26 3.30 -1.40 -5.78
N VAL A 27 4.02 -1.44 -4.67
CA VAL A 27 3.43 -1.63 -3.34
C VAL A 27 2.62 -0.38 -3.11
N ASP A 28 1.31 -0.54 -3.02
CA ASP A 28 0.35 0.50 -2.68
C ASP A 28 0.62 1.01 -1.24
N GLN A 29 1.68 1.79 -1.10
CA GLN A 29 1.99 2.54 0.12
C GLN A 29 0.79 3.44 0.46
N GLY A 30 0.04 3.90 -0.55
CA GLY A 30 -1.21 4.61 -0.39
C GLY A 30 -2.25 3.82 0.43
N GLN A 31 -2.52 2.55 0.08
CA GLN A 31 -3.48 1.73 0.82
C GLN A 31 -3.02 1.40 2.23
N GLN A 32 -1.74 1.08 2.45
CA GLN A 32 -1.28 0.69 3.78
C GLN A 32 -1.31 1.89 4.75
N HIS A 33 -0.85 3.06 4.30
CA HIS A 33 -0.92 4.28 5.11
C HIS A 33 -2.36 4.75 5.31
N TYR A 34 -3.22 4.67 4.30
CA TYR A 34 -4.63 5.03 4.42
C TYR A 34 -5.41 4.09 5.35
N LYS A 35 -5.11 2.78 5.31
CA LYS A 35 -5.73 1.78 6.20
C LYS A 35 -5.41 2.04 7.66
N GLU A 36 -4.18 2.44 7.97
CA GLU A 36 -3.79 2.67 9.36
C GLU A 36 -4.43 3.94 9.94
N GLU A 37 -4.50 5.03 9.16
CA GLU A 37 -5.22 6.24 9.60
C GLU A 37 -6.72 5.98 9.78
N GLN A 38 -7.35 5.25 8.85
CA GLN A 38 -8.76 4.86 8.95
C GLN A 38 -9.01 3.98 10.18
N ARG A 39 -8.09 3.06 10.48
CA ARG A 39 -8.15 2.20 11.66
C ARG A 39 -8.06 3.02 12.94
N GLN A 40 -7.13 3.96 13.02
CA GLN A 40 -6.98 4.85 14.19
C GLN A 40 -8.21 5.73 14.41
N ARG A 41 -8.77 6.31 13.35
CA ARG A 41 -10.01 7.11 13.43
C ARG A 41 -11.19 6.28 13.92
N SER A 42 -11.33 5.05 13.43
CA SER A 42 -12.38 4.11 13.84
C SER A 42 -12.25 3.73 15.32
N VAL A 43 -11.03 3.44 15.79
CA VAL A 43 -10.76 3.14 17.20
C VAL A 43 -11.02 4.36 18.09
N ALA A 44 -10.65 5.57 17.66
CA ALA A 44 -10.91 6.79 18.41
C ALA A 44 -12.41 7.08 18.53
N ALA A 45 -13.18 6.89 17.45
CA ALA A 45 -14.64 7.01 17.46
C ALA A 45 -15.28 5.98 18.39
N LEU A 46 -14.80 4.73 18.37
CA LEU A 46 -15.26 3.65 19.26
C LEU A 46 -15.00 3.99 20.73
N LYS A 47 -13.78 4.46 21.07
CA LYS A 47 -13.44 4.90 22.42
C LYS A 47 -14.36 6.02 22.91
N ARG A 48 -14.60 7.04 22.09
CA ARG A 48 -15.50 8.16 22.43
C ARG A 48 -16.93 7.68 22.73
N ARG A 49 -17.46 6.77 21.90
CA ARG A 49 -18.80 6.19 22.10
C ARG A 49 -18.87 5.36 23.38
N ALA A 50 -17.83 4.58 23.69
CA ALA A 50 -17.78 3.81 24.93
C ALA A 50 -17.70 4.71 26.16
N THR A 51 -16.88 5.77 26.14
CA THR A 51 -16.81 6.75 27.24
C THR A 51 -18.16 7.41 27.49
N ALA A 52 -18.91 7.75 26.43
CA ALA A 52 -20.25 8.30 26.57
C ALA A 52 -21.24 7.35 27.26
N LEU A 53 -21.00 6.03 27.17
CA LEU A 53 -21.81 4.99 27.79
C LEU A 53 -21.23 4.52 29.14
N GLY A 54 -20.14 5.12 29.63
CA GLY A 54 -19.46 4.71 30.87
C GLY A 54 -18.60 3.45 30.75
N PHE A 55 -18.30 2.99 29.52
CA PHE A 55 -17.46 1.82 29.27
C PHE A 55 -16.05 2.20 28.80
N ALA A 56 -15.07 1.37 29.12
CA ALA A 56 -13.69 1.48 28.63
C ALA A 56 -13.40 0.44 27.55
N VAL A 57 -12.96 0.87 26.37
CA VAL A 57 -12.57 -0.02 25.26
C VAL A 57 -11.10 -0.37 25.41
N MET A 58 -10.80 -1.62 25.75
CA MET A 58 -9.45 -2.16 25.80
C MET A 58 -9.13 -2.91 24.51
N PRO A 59 -7.95 -2.67 23.89
CA PRO A 59 -7.54 -3.43 22.72
C PRO A 59 -7.36 -4.90 23.10
N THR A 60 -8.03 -5.80 22.40
CA THR A 60 -7.91 -7.24 22.60
C THR A 60 -6.90 -7.80 21.59
N THR A 61 -5.89 -8.53 22.06
CA THR A 61 -4.90 -9.23 21.20
C THR A 61 -5.50 -10.50 20.60
N THR A 62 -6.68 -10.42 19.99
CA THR A 62 -7.20 -11.52 19.18
C THR A 62 -6.91 -11.16 17.73
N ALA A 63 -5.69 -11.51 17.30
CA ALA A 63 -5.42 -11.69 15.89
C ALA A 63 -6.11 -13.00 15.48
N ALA A 64 -7.21 -12.88 14.74
CA ALA A 64 -7.84 -13.98 14.02
C ALA A 64 -7.43 -13.89 12.55
#